data_AF-A0A6J1LDV3-F1
#
_entry.id   AF-A0A6J1LDV3-F1
#
_cell.length_a   1.000
_cell.length_b   1.000
_cell.length_c   1.000
_cell.angle_alpha   90.00
_cell.angle_beta   90.00
_cell.angle_gamma   90.00
#
_symmetry.space_group_name_H-M   'P 1'
#
loop_
_entity.id
_entity.type
_entity.pdbx_description
1 polymer ?
#
loop_
_entity_poly.entity_id
_entity_poly.type
_entity_poly.pdbx_seq_one_letter_code
_entity_poly.pdbx_strand_id
1 'polypeptide(L)'
;MCLCSSCACLDRCCCPLQVKVQFLVFWTLLHAIVGLISLFVYPIFIQAQFRWTFFIVLVVHLISGIMMFISLVFKGHHLFIIGLIISCVMPIFYIYLIYLPIVQIVLTIAGCRFYKLGMDDSL
;
A
#
# COMPACT_ATOMS: atom_id res chain seq x y z
N MET A 1 10.17 -6.42 17.58
CA MET A 1 11.12 -6.90 16.55
C MET A 1 11.40 -8.36 16.83
N CYS A 2 11.18 -9.26 15.88
CA CYS A 2 11.30 -10.71 16.13
C CYS A 2 12.73 -11.22 15.82
N LEU A 3 13.29 -11.98 16.76
CA LEU A 3 14.67 -12.49 16.83
C LEU A 3 14.86 -13.84 16.09
N CYS A 4 14.46 -13.93 14.83
CA CYS A 4 14.74 -15.14 14.03
C CYS A 4 15.91 -14.88 13.07
N SER A 5 16.86 -15.82 13.01
CA SER A 5 18.03 -15.77 12.11
C SER A 5 17.66 -15.78 10.62
N SER A 6 16.47 -16.27 10.30
CA SER A 6 15.82 -16.12 9.01
C SER A 6 14.55 -15.31 9.17
N CYS A 7 14.28 -14.39 8.25
CA CYS A 7 13.06 -13.58 8.28
C CYS A 7 11.77 -14.41 8.07
N ALA A 8 11.80 -15.74 8.13
CA ALA A 8 10.68 -16.66 7.96
C ALA A 8 9.51 -16.39 8.94
N CYS A 9 9.82 -15.81 10.11
CA CYS A 9 8.81 -15.37 11.07
C CYS A 9 7.87 -14.31 10.46
N LEU A 10 8.39 -13.38 9.64
CA LEU A 10 7.54 -12.36 9.00
C LEU A 10 6.54 -12.96 7.99
N ASP A 11 6.85 -14.12 7.40
CA ASP A 11 6.01 -14.75 6.38
C ASP A 11 4.90 -15.60 6.99
N ARG A 12 5.18 -16.23 8.14
CA ARG A 12 4.32 -17.26 8.74
C ARG A 12 3.72 -16.88 10.10
N CYS A 13 4.28 -15.90 10.80
CA CYS A 13 3.76 -15.51 12.11
C CYS A 13 2.44 -14.75 11.95
N CYS A 14 1.45 -15.14 12.77
CA CYS A 14 0.07 -14.65 12.86
C CYS A 14 -0.81 -14.89 11.62
N CYS A 15 -0.37 -14.50 10.42
CA CYS A 15 -1.13 -14.64 9.18
C CYS A 15 -0.20 -15.00 8.00
N PRO A 16 -0.70 -15.76 7.00
CA PRO A 16 0.02 -16.01 5.75
C PRO A 16 0.37 -14.72 5.01
N LEU A 17 1.48 -14.74 4.27
CA LEU A 17 1.97 -13.63 3.46
C LEU A 17 0.92 -13.10 2.46
N GLN A 18 0.13 -14.00 1.87
CA GLN A 18 -0.96 -13.64 0.96
C GLN A 18 -2.03 -12.76 1.63
N VAL A 19 -2.40 -13.06 2.88
CA VAL A 19 -3.38 -12.28 3.64
C VAL A 19 -2.83 -10.88 3.95
N LYS A 20 -1.54 -10.79 4.29
CA LYS A 20 -0.86 -9.51 4.56
C LYS A 20 -0.86 -8.60 3.32
N VAL A 21 -0.67 -9.19 2.14
CA VAL A 21 -0.72 -8.45 0.88
C VAL A 21 -2.14 -8.07 0.48
N GLN A 22 -3.12 -8.95 0.66
CA GLN A 22 -4.53 -8.59 0.45
C GLN A 22 -4.93 -7.41 1.34
N PHE A 23 -4.48 -7.40 2.60
CA PHE A 23 -4.66 -6.27 3.49
C PHE A 23 -3.97 -5.00 2.97
N LEU A 24 -2.72 -5.07 2.49
CA LEU A 24 -2.04 -3.93 1.86
C LEU A 24 -2.84 -3.34 0.69
N VAL A 25 -3.31 -4.20 -0.23
CA VAL A 25 -4.08 -3.77 -1.40
C VAL A 25 -5.38 -3.11 -0.97
N PHE A 26 -6.11 -3.74 -0.06
CA PHE A 26 -7.35 -3.19 0.49
C PHE A 26 -7.10 -1.87 1.22
N TRP A 27 -6.07 -1.80 2.05
CA TRP A 27 -5.66 -0.60 2.79
C TRP A 27 -5.36 0.56 1.85
N THR A 28 -4.57 0.32 0.80
CA THR A 28 -4.21 1.29 -0.23
C THR A 28 -5.46 1.85 -0.93
N LEU A 29 -6.35 0.96 -1.36
CA LEU A 29 -7.60 1.34 -2.03
C LEU A 29 -8.52 2.14 -1.11
N LEU A 30 -8.75 1.64 0.11
CA LEU A 30 -9.63 2.26 1.08
C LEU A 30 -9.12 3.66 1.46
N HIS A 31 -7.83 3.79 1.73
CA HIS A 31 -7.21 5.08 2.04
C HIS A 31 -7.36 6.09 0.92
N ALA A 32 -7.15 5.66 -0.34
CA ALA A 32 -7.31 6.54 -1.48
C ALA A 32 -8.77 6.98 -1.67
N ILE A 33 -9.73 6.04 -1.58
CA ILE A 33 -11.17 6.32 -1.72
C ILE A 33 -11.66 7.26 -0.61
N VAL A 34 -11.37 6.93 0.66
CA VAL A 34 -11.77 7.75 1.81
C VAL A 34 -11.11 9.12 1.72
N GLY A 35 -9.83 9.20 1.33
CA GLY A 35 -9.12 10.45 1.13
C GLY A 35 -9.75 11.32 0.05
N LEU A 36 -10.11 10.73 -1.10
CA LEU A 36 -10.78 11.45 -2.19
C LEU A 36 -12.14 11.98 -1.75
N ILE A 37 -12.97 11.14 -1.11
CA ILE A 37 -14.28 11.57 -0.59
C ILE A 37 -14.11 12.72 0.41
N SER A 38 -13.16 12.59 1.35
CA SER A 38 -12.90 13.59 2.37
C SER A 38 -12.48 14.94 1.77
N LEU A 39 -11.72 14.93 0.66
CA LEU A 39 -11.30 16.14 -0.05
C LEU A 39 -12.46 16.94 -0.65
N PHE A 40 -13.59 16.29 -0.96
CA PHE A 40 -14.77 16.94 -1.52
C PHE A 40 -15.85 17.23 -0.47
N VAL A 41 -16.00 16.37 0.54
CA VAL A 41 -17.01 16.54 1.61
C VAL A 41 -16.56 17.55 2.66
N TYR A 42 -15.27 17.64 2.97
CA TYR A 42 -14.74 18.50 4.03
C TYR A 42 -13.69 19.51 3.51
N PRO A 43 -14.05 20.40 2.56
CA PRO A 43 -13.10 21.28 1.88
C PRO A 43 -12.44 22.32 2.81
N ILE A 44 -12.97 22.50 4.03
CA ILE A 44 -12.57 23.55 4.98
C ILE A 44 -11.25 23.20 5.69
N PHE A 45 -10.87 21.91 5.76
CA PHE A 45 -9.71 21.45 6.54
C PHE A 45 -8.38 21.44 5.78
N ILE A 46 -8.40 21.57 4.44
CA ILE A 46 -7.18 21.58 3.61
C ILE A 46 -7.06 22.94 2.93
N GLN A 47 -5.96 23.65 3.19
CA GLN A 47 -5.68 24.92 2.51
C GLN A 47 -5.73 24.72 0.99
N ALA A 48 -6.42 25.63 0.29
CA ALA A 48 -6.72 25.50 -1.15
C ALA A 48 -5.48 25.20 -2.01
N GLN A 49 -4.33 25.75 -1.63
CA GLN A 49 -3.04 25.55 -2.30
C GLN A 49 -2.54 24.10 -2.31
N PHE A 50 -2.88 23.30 -1.30
CA PHE A 50 -2.46 21.89 -1.22
C PHE A 50 -3.51 20.92 -1.76
N ARG A 51 -4.74 21.38 -1.99
CA ARG A 51 -5.87 20.54 -2.40
C ARG A 51 -5.58 19.74 -3.68
N TRP A 52 -5.00 20.40 -4.69
CA TRP A 52 -4.66 19.76 -5.97
C TRP A 52 -3.51 18.77 -5.84
N THR A 53 -2.47 19.10 -5.07
CA THR A 53 -1.37 18.18 -4.80
C THR A 53 -1.87 16.92 -4.09
N PHE A 54 -2.71 17.08 -3.06
CA PHE A 54 -3.34 15.95 -2.37
C PHE A 54 -4.24 15.14 -3.30
N PHE A 55 -5.02 15.79 -4.16
CA PHE A 55 -5.84 15.10 -5.17
C PHE A 55 -4.98 14.21 -6.08
N ILE A 56 -3.90 14.75 -6.64
CA ILE A 56 -2.98 14.00 -7.52
C ILE A 56 -2.39 12.81 -6.76
N VAL A 57 -1.89 13.03 -5.54
CA VAL A 57 -1.31 11.96 -4.71
C VAL A 57 -2.34 10.86 -4.43
N LEU A 58 -3.57 11.21 -4.09
CA LEU A 58 -4.65 10.25 -3.82
C LEU A 58 -5.05 9.48 -5.08
N VAL A 59 -5.11 10.12 -6.24
CA VAL A 59 -5.36 9.45 -7.53
C VAL A 59 -4.24 8.48 -7.87
N VAL A 60 -2.98 8.91 -7.71
CA VAL A 60 -1.81 8.04 -7.93
C VAL A 60 -1.83 6.85 -6.97
N HIS A 61 -2.17 7.07 -5.70
CA HIS A 61 -2.31 6.02 -4.69
C HIS A 61 -3.48 5.06 -5.04
N LEU A 62 -4.60 5.58 -5.54
CA LEU A 62 -5.72 4.76 -6.01
C LEU A 62 -5.32 3.86 -7.18
N ILE A 63 -4.67 4.44 -8.20
CA ILE A 63 -4.16 3.69 -9.37
C ILE A 63 -3.21 2.58 -8.90
N SER A 64 -2.33 2.89 -7.95
CA SER A 64 -1.40 1.92 -7.38
C SER A 64 -2.12 0.73 -6.72
N GLY A 65 -3.18 0.99 -5.96
CA GLY A 65 -4.01 -0.06 -5.35
C GLY A 65 -4.75 -0.90 -6.39
N ILE A 66 -5.27 -0.28 -7.44
CA ILE A 66 -5.94 -0.97 -8.55
C ILE A 66 -4.94 -1.88 -9.28
N MET A 67 -3.74 -1.41 -9.58
CA MET A 67 -2.69 -2.21 -10.22
C MET A 67 -2.31 -3.43 -9.38
N MET A 68 -2.11 -3.25 -8.07
CA MET A 68 -1.83 -4.36 -7.17
C MET A 68 -3.01 -5.35 -7.09
N PHE A 69 -4.26 -4.85 -7.06
CA PHE A 69 -5.45 -5.71 -7.05
C PHE A 69 -5.57 -6.54 -8.32
N ILE A 70 -5.46 -5.91 -9.49
CA ILE A 70 -5.47 -6.59 -10.80
C ILE A 70 -4.36 -7.65 -10.82
N SER A 71 -3.18 -7.32 -10.32
CA SER A 71 -2.08 -8.28 -10.25
C SER A 71 -2.40 -9.52 -9.40
N LEU A 72 -3.09 -9.37 -8.27
CA LEU A 72 -3.50 -10.51 -7.45
C LEU A 72 -4.52 -11.41 -8.15
N VAL A 73 -5.40 -10.84 -8.98
CA VAL A 73 -6.42 -11.59 -9.73
C VAL A 73 -5.82 -12.29 -10.95
N PHE A 74 -5.00 -11.57 -11.72
CA PHE A 74 -4.47 -12.03 -13.00
C PHE A 74 -3.03 -12.56 -12.92
N LYS A 75 -2.46 -12.69 -11.71
CA LYS A 75 -1.08 -13.12 -11.44
C LYS A 75 -0.02 -12.28 -12.17
N GLY A 76 -0.26 -10.98 -12.35
CA GLY A 76 0.62 -10.09 -13.11
C GLY A 76 1.78 -9.50 -12.29
N HIS A 77 2.90 -10.22 -12.17
CA HIS A 77 4.08 -9.86 -11.35
C HIS A 77 4.51 -8.39 -11.47
N HIS A 78 4.69 -7.89 -12.71
CA HIS A 78 5.14 -6.52 -12.95
C HIS A 78 4.14 -5.46 -12.49
N LEU A 79 2.84 -5.72 -12.65
CA LEU A 79 1.80 -4.81 -12.17
C LEU A 79 1.81 -4.70 -10.65
N PHE A 80 2.13 -5.79 -9.94
CA PHE A 80 2.23 -5.78 -8.48
C PHE A 80 3.36 -4.86 -8.03
N ILE A 81 4.59 -5.08 -8.53
CA ILE A 81 5.75 -4.34 -8.04
C ILE A 81 5.70 -2.86 -8.43
N ILE A 82 5.20 -2.54 -9.63
CA ILE A 82 5.00 -1.15 -10.06
C ILE A 82 3.95 -0.48 -9.17
N GLY A 83 2.81 -1.13 -8.94
CA GLY A 83 1.79 -0.64 -8.03
C GLY A 83 2.34 -0.44 -6.61
N LEU A 84 3.13 -1.38 -6.10
CA LEU A 84 3.73 -1.30 -4.78
C LEU A 84 4.66 -0.08 -4.64
N ILE A 85 5.54 0.15 -5.62
CA ILE A 85 6.46 1.30 -5.62
C ILE A 85 5.68 2.62 -5.65
N ILE A 86 4.68 2.73 -6.54
CA ILE A 86 3.86 3.94 -6.68
C ILE A 86 3.04 4.20 -5.41
N SER A 87 2.59 3.15 -4.70
CA SER A 87 1.83 3.30 -3.45
C SER A 87 2.60 4.04 -2.35
N CYS A 88 3.94 4.01 -2.41
CA CYS A 88 4.81 4.62 -1.40
C CYS A 88 4.87 6.16 -1.45
N VAL A 89 4.15 6.82 -2.38
CA VAL A 89 4.08 8.29 -2.47
C VAL A 89 3.22 8.91 -1.35
N MET A 90 2.23 8.19 -0.84
CA MET A 90 1.25 8.72 0.12
C MET A 90 1.81 9.05 1.53
N PRO A 91 2.71 8.27 2.15
CA PRO A 91 3.18 8.53 3.52
C PRO A 91 3.91 9.86 3.70
N ILE A 92 4.41 10.46 2.62
CA ILE A 92 5.17 11.72 2.64
C ILE A 92 4.27 12.91 3.05
N PHE A 93 2.97 12.83 2.79
CA PHE A 93 2.03 13.94 3.01
C PHE A 93 1.26 13.87 4.35
N TYR A 94 1.39 12.78 5.10
CA TYR A 94 0.72 12.54 6.38
C TYR A 94 1.66 12.69 7.58
N ILE A 95 2.48 13.75 7.62
CA ILE A 95 3.47 14.01 8.67
C ILE A 95 2.86 13.96 10.09
N TYR A 96 1.58 14.31 10.25
CA TYR A 96 0.89 14.31 11.55
C TYR A 96 0.44 12.92 12.03
N LEU A 97 0.45 11.90 11.16
CA LEU A 97 0.02 10.55 11.48
C LEU A 97 1.18 9.58 11.33
N ILE A 98 2.19 9.69 12.19
CA ILE A 98 3.45 8.90 12.20
C ILE A 98 3.20 7.37 12.16
N TYR A 99 2.05 6.90 12.64
CA TYR A 99 1.71 5.48 12.55
C TYR A 99 1.47 5.00 11.10
N LEU A 100 0.98 5.88 10.21
CA LEU A 100 0.70 5.55 8.81
C LEU A 100 1.95 5.17 8.00
N PRO A 101 3.07 5.93 8.04
CA PRO A 101 4.30 5.51 7.38
C PRO A 101 4.85 4.20 7.97
N ILE A 102 4.70 3.96 9.28
CA ILE A 102 5.14 2.70 9.90
C ILE A 102 4.35 1.52 9.33
N VAL A 103 3.01 1.63 9.30
CA VAL A 103 2.13 0.60 8.72
C VAL A 103 2.47 0.39 7.25
N GLN A 104 2.66 1.47 6.47
CA GLN A 104 3.03 1.35 5.06
C GLN A 104 4.38 0.64 4.89
N ILE A 105 5.42 0.96 5.67
CA ILE A 105 6.73 0.30 5.59
C ILE A 105 6.60 -1.20 5.86
N VAL A 106 5.90 -1.59 6.92
CA VAL A 106 5.70 -3.00 7.28
C VAL A 106 4.99 -3.75 6.15
N LEU A 107 3.94 -3.14 5.59
CA LEU A 107 3.18 -3.74 4.48
C LEU A 107 3.98 -3.76 3.17
N THR A 108 4.80 -2.75 2.89
CA THR A 108 5.70 -2.74 1.74
C THR A 108 6.73 -3.86 1.83
N ILE A 109 7.31 -4.09 3.01
CA ILE A 109 8.23 -5.22 3.22
C ILE A 109 7.49 -6.55 2.96
N ALA A 110 6.26 -6.70 3.48
CA ALA A 110 5.46 -7.90 3.21
C ALA A 110 5.14 -8.06 1.72
N GLY A 111 4.81 -6.97 1.01
CA GLY A 111 4.58 -6.93 -0.43
C GLY A 111 5.82 -7.35 -1.23
N CYS A 112 6.99 -6.78 -0.94
CA CYS A 112 8.24 -7.15 -1.61
C CYS A 112 8.57 -8.63 -1.44
N ARG A 113 8.28 -9.19 -0.26
CA ARG A 113 8.48 -10.63 -0.02
C ARG A 113 7.49 -11.49 -0.75
N PHE A 114 6.23 -11.06 -0.82
CA PHE A 114 5.21 -11.78 -1.59
C PHE A 114 5.54 -11.79 -3.07
N TYR A 115 6.05 -10.69 -3.61
CA TYR A 115 6.54 -10.65 -4.99
C TYR A 115 7.62 -11.73 -5.21
N LYS A 116 8.64 -11.78 -4.35
CA LYS A 116 9.76 -12.72 -4.47
C LYS A 116 9.41 -14.19 -4.18
N LEU A 117 8.54 -14.47 -3.21
CA LEU A 117 8.30 -15.84 -2.71
C LEU A 117 6.91 -16.39 -3.11
N GLY A 118 5.96 -15.51 -3.39
CA GLY A 118 4.56 -15.89 -3.67
C GLY A 118 4.19 -15.82 -5.14
N MET A 119 4.88 -14.98 -5.93
CA MET A 119 4.63 -14.83 -7.35
C MET A 119 5.72 -15.49 -8.21
N ASP A 120 6.99 -15.42 -7.81
CA ASP A 120 8.08 -16.03 -8.60
C ASP A 120 8.19 -17.55 -8.42
N ASP A 121 7.76 -18.12 -7.28
CA ASP A 121 7.73 -19.58 -7.03
C ASP A 121 6.58 -20.31 -7.79
N SER A 122 5.87 -19.61 -8.69
CA SER A 122 4.80 -20.18 -9.53
C SER A 122 5.21 -20.40 -11.00
N LEU A 123 6.51 -20.36 -11.29
CA LEU A 123 7.18 -20.78 -12.53
C LEU A 123 7.81 -22.17 -12.36
#